data_AF-A0A7Y5JIE3-F1
#
_entry.id   AF-A0A7Y5JIE3-F1
#
_cell.length_a   1.000
_cell.length_b   1.000
_cell.length_c   1.000
_cell.angle_alpha   90.00
_cell.angle_beta   90.00
_cell.angle_gamma   90.00
#
_symmetry.space_group_name_H-M   'P 1'
#
loop_
_entity.id
_entity.type
_entity.pdbx_description
1 polymer ?
#
loop_
_entity_poly.entity_id
_entity_poly.type
_entity_poly.pdbx_seq_one_letter_code
_entity_poly.pdbx_strand_id
1 'polypeptide(L)'
;MRPIFFCSVIALMALLSCACGDYANSVKGDIKPPQASGPNPNNLPNPNTVPKPGGGSGYAVNLSPVLISEVLVNPDASQANQYVELLNKSLLSSDIGGWVITDGTSTFTFPFGFQISAGSRVLVQLGVHGSATGNVQFAPSFNALALSQGSVALLHSGNEVIDFVQWGGSPNSYEGAAASYFVWPAGDFLAVAPTGESYNFVGGTVGSSAWAISPATPGN
;
A
#
# COMPACT_ATOMS: atom_id res chain seq x y z
N MET A 1 -13.97 -84.39 10.25
CA MET A 1 -12.88 -83.64 10.90
C MET A 1 -13.45 -82.31 11.38
N ARG A 2 -13.19 -81.95 12.63
CA ARG A 2 -13.77 -80.81 13.39
C ARG A 2 -12.87 -79.55 13.28
N PRO A 3 -13.39 -78.33 13.56
CA PRO A 3 -12.78 -77.03 13.21
C PRO A 3 -11.92 -76.42 14.34
N ILE A 4 -11.01 -75.47 14.02
CA ILE A 4 -10.35 -74.56 14.98
C ILE A 4 -10.16 -73.15 14.34
N PHE A 5 -10.30 -72.13 15.19
CA PHE A 5 -10.44 -70.69 14.96
C PHE A 5 -9.12 -69.88 15.16
N PHE A 6 -9.16 -68.62 14.68
CA PHE A 6 -8.45 -67.38 15.09
C PHE A 6 -6.97 -67.11 14.72
N CYS A 7 -6.73 -66.01 13.98
CA CYS A 7 -6.12 -64.80 14.56
C CYS A 7 -6.35 -63.56 13.66
N SER A 8 -6.77 -62.46 14.29
CA SER A 8 -7.10 -61.14 13.73
C SER A 8 -5.89 -60.38 13.19
N VAL A 9 -6.08 -59.52 12.17
CA VAL A 9 -5.73 -58.07 12.23
C VAL A 9 -6.55 -57.33 11.17
N ILE A 10 -7.32 -56.35 11.64
CA ILE A 10 -8.06 -55.34 10.87
C ILE A 10 -7.07 -54.24 10.44
N ALA A 11 -7.04 -53.86 9.16
CA ALA A 11 -6.37 -52.63 8.72
C ALA A 11 -7.30 -51.81 7.82
N LEU A 12 -7.72 -50.71 8.42
CA LEU A 12 -8.54 -49.58 7.99
C LEU A 12 -8.04 -48.93 6.69
N MET A 13 -8.87 -48.89 5.64
CA MET A 13 -8.70 -47.97 4.51
C MET A 13 -9.32 -46.62 4.87
N ALA A 14 -8.49 -45.59 5.07
CA ALA A 14 -8.94 -44.20 5.18
C ALA A 14 -8.98 -43.55 3.79
N LEU A 15 -10.19 -43.36 3.25
CA LEU A 15 -10.44 -42.36 2.22
C LEU A 15 -10.82 -41.07 2.95
N LEU A 16 -9.87 -40.14 3.05
CA LEU A 16 -10.16 -38.78 3.51
C LEU A 16 -10.53 -37.93 2.29
N SER A 17 -11.83 -37.87 1.98
CA SER A 17 -12.37 -36.78 1.18
C SER A 17 -12.25 -35.49 1.99
N CYS A 18 -11.56 -34.49 1.47
CA CYS A 18 -11.61 -33.14 2.00
C CYS A 18 -13.03 -32.61 1.84
N ALA A 19 -13.83 -32.72 2.90
CA ALA A 19 -15.15 -32.11 2.96
C ALA A 19 -14.99 -30.58 3.05
N CYS A 20 -14.97 -29.92 1.90
CA CYS A 20 -15.55 -28.60 1.77
C CYS A 20 -17.07 -28.77 1.64
N GLY A 21 -17.83 -28.00 2.40
CA GLY A 21 -19.28 -27.93 2.29
C GLY A 21 -20.02 -28.88 3.22
N ASP A 22 -20.20 -28.45 4.47
CA ASP A 22 -21.42 -28.73 5.27
C ASP A 22 -21.40 -27.90 6.57
N TYR A 23 -21.19 -26.58 6.45
CA TYR A 23 -21.40 -25.64 7.56
C TYR A 23 -22.69 -24.83 7.44
N ALA A 24 -23.46 -25.00 6.34
CA ALA A 24 -24.60 -24.13 6.06
C ALA A 24 -25.98 -24.79 6.29
N ASN A 25 -26.05 -26.05 6.74
CA ASN A 25 -27.34 -26.70 6.97
C ASN A 25 -27.29 -27.69 8.15
N SER A 26 -27.09 -27.15 9.35
CA SER A 26 -27.57 -27.83 10.55
C SER A 26 -27.93 -26.79 11.61
N VAL A 27 -29.12 -26.98 12.19
CA VAL A 27 -29.69 -26.24 13.32
C VAL A 27 -30.46 -24.95 12.97
N LYS A 28 -31.64 -25.14 12.35
CA LYS A 28 -32.80 -24.27 12.58
C LYS A 28 -33.35 -24.57 13.99
N GLY A 29 -32.74 -23.98 15.00
CA GLY A 29 -33.08 -24.18 16.41
C GLY A 29 -32.05 -23.55 17.33
N ASP A 30 -32.14 -22.23 17.51
CA ASP A 30 -31.57 -21.46 18.62
C ASP A 30 -30.09 -21.71 18.96
N ILE A 31 -29.18 -21.49 18.00
CA ILE A 31 -27.79 -21.18 18.37
C ILE A 31 -27.77 -19.72 18.84
N LYS A 32 -27.95 -19.54 20.15
CA LYS A 32 -27.63 -18.27 20.80
C LYS A 32 -26.12 -18.02 20.64
N PRO A 33 -25.68 -16.80 20.25
CA PRO A 33 -24.25 -16.50 20.14
C PRO A 33 -23.54 -16.87 21.45
N PRO A 34 -22.31 -17.41 21.40
CA PRO A 34 -21.55 -17.72 22.59
C PRO A 34 -21.46 -16.45 23.42
N GLN A 35 -22.19 -16.42 24.53
CA GLN A 35 -22.10 -15.31 25.45
C GLN A 35 -20.77 -15.47 26.18
N ALA A 36 -19.88 -14.49 26.01
CA ALA A 36 -18.69 -14.38 26.83
C ALA A 36 -19.08 -14.52 28.31
N SER A 37 -18.30 -15.31 29.06
CA SER A 37 -18.45 -15.56 30.50
C SER A 37 -18.09 -14.32 31.34
N GLY A 38 -18.58 -13.15 30.94
CA GLY A 38 -18.45 -11.88 31.64
C GLY A 38 -19.67 -11.58 32.53
N PRO A 39 -19.59 -10.55 33.38
CA PRO A 39 -20.60 -10.25 34.37
C PRO A 39 -21.92 -9.83 33.70
N ASN A 40 -22.95 -10.66 33.89
CA ASN A 40 -24.37 -10.44 33.60
C ASN A 40 -24.81 -10.31 32.11
N PRO A 41 -25.51 -11.33 31.55
CA PRO A 41 -26.19 -11.26 30.24
C PRO A 41 -27.17 -10.11 30.03
N ASN A 42 -27.70 -9.54 31.12
CA ASN A 42 -28.89 -8.69 31.08
C ASN A 42 -28.56 -7.20 31.01
N ASN A 43 -27.30 -6.82 30.77
CA ASN A 43 -26.88 -5.40 30.70
C ASN A 43 -26.14 -5.04 29.41
N LEU A 44 -26.39 -5.78 28.32
CA LEU A 44 -25.95 -5.36 27.00
C LEU A 44 -26.80 -4.15 26.57
N PRO A 45 -26.19 -3.00 26.21
CA PRO A 45 -26.92 -1.87 25.65
C PRO A 45 -27.76 -2.32 24.46
N ASN A 46 -29.00 -1.85 24.36
CA ASN A 46 -29.87 -2.18 23.22
C ASN A 46 -29.12 -1.80 21.92
N PRO A 47 -28.88 -2.73 20.98
CA PRO A 47 -28.16 -2.47 19.74
C PRO A 47 -28.71 -1.30 18.91
N ASN A 48 -29.99 -0.97 19.09
CA ASN A 48 -30.67 0.13 18.39
C ASN A 48 -30.53 1.49 19.10
N THR A 49 -29.91 1.52 20.28
CA THR A 49 -29.70 2.73 21.10
C THR A 49 -28.23 3.04 21.34
N VAL A 50 -27.34 2.09 21.02
CA VAL A 50 -25.91 2.40 20.90
C VAL A 50 -25.79 3.38 19.73
N PRO A 51 -25.25 4.59 19.93
CA PRO A 51 -24.94 5.45 18.80
C PRO A 51 -24.04 4.66 17.85
N LYS A 52 -24.57 4.36 16.66
CA LYS A 52 -23.71 3.87 15.57
C LYS A 52 -22.63 4.93 15.41
N PRO A 53 -21.33 4.57 15.36
CA PRO A 53 -20.30 5.51 14.98
C PRO A 53 -20.84 6.24 13.75
N GLY A 54 -20.96 7.57 13.84
CA GLY A 54 -21.50 8.37 12.74
C GLY A 54 -20.77 7.95 11.46
N GLY A 55 -21.43 8.09 10.31
CA GLY A 55 -20.76 7.97 9.01
C GLY A 55 -19.72 9.09 8.88
N GLY A 56 -18.67 8.99 9.68
CA GLY A 56 -17.53 9.87 9.71
C GLY A 56 -16.64 9.43 8.59
N SER A 57 -16.18 10.42 7.83
CA SER A 57 -15.03 10.34 6.94
C SER A 57 -14.05 9.32 7.49
N GLY A 58 -13.83 8.25 6.73
CA GLY A 58 -12.99 7.14 7.16
C GLY A 58 -11.66 7.65 7.73
N TYR A 59 -11.17 7.00 8.77
CA TYR A 59 -9.78 7.20 9.15
C TYR A 59 -8.94 6.82 7.93
N ALA A 60 -8.29 7.79 7.28
CA ALA A 60 -7.33 7.52 6.23
C ALA A 60 -6.15 6.80 6.89
N VAL A 61 -6.13 5.47 6.77
CA VAL A 61 -5.02 4.66 7.24
C VAL A 61 -4.09 4.54 6.05
N ASN A 62 -2.96 5.24 6.06
CA ASN A 62 -1.86 4.86 5.19
C ASN A 62 -1.31 3.55 5.76
N LEU A 63 -1.74 2.43 5.17
CA LEU A 63 -1.44 1.08 5.66
C LEU A 63 0.00 0.65 5.36
N SER A 64 0.70 1.40 4.51
CA SER A 64 2.07 1.11 4.14
C SER A 64 3.06 1.90 4.99
N PRO A 65 4.13 1.26 5.51
CA PRO A 65 5.24 1.97 6.12
C PRO A 65 6.08 2.75 5.10
N VAL A 66 5.96 2.43 3.80
CA VAL A 66 6.69 3.08 2.71
C VAL A 66 5.80 4.06 1.98
N LEU A 67 6.29 5.29 1.79
CA LEU A 67 5.62 6.36 1.06
C LEU A 67 6.58 7.07 0.09
N ILE A 68 6.04 7.87 -0.82
CA ILE A 68 6.79 8.81 -1.66
C ILE A 68 7.14 10.01 -0.79
N SER A 69 8.43 10.25 -0.59
CA SER A 69 8.89 11.34 0.26
C SER A 69 9.26 12.59 -0.52
N GLU A 70 9.71 12.43 -1.76
CA GLU A 70 10.13 13.56 -2.58
C GLU A 70 9.97 13.26 -4.07
N VAL A 71 9.56 14.27 -4.85
CA VAL A 71 9.54 14.21 -6.31
C VAL A 71 10.16 15.48 -6.89
N LEU A 72 11.31 15.34 -7.57
CA LEU A 72 11.94 16.43 -8.31
C LEU A 72 11.53 16.36 -9.78
N VAL A 73 10.74 17.33 -10.22
CA VAL A 73 10.23 17.40 -11.60
C VAL A 73 11.01 18.37 -12.49
N ASN A 74 11.66 19.38 -11.93
CA ASN A 74 12.28 20.46 -12.71
C ASN A 74 13.69 20.75 -12.18
N PRO A 75 14.66 19.83 -12.40
CA PRO A 75 16.00 19.99 -11.89
C PRO A 75 16.69 21.24 -12.48
N ASP A 76 17.46 21.94 -11.65
CA ASP A 76 18.37 22.99 -12.08
C ASP A 76 19.74 22.43 -12.50
N ALA A 77 20.67 23.31 -12.89
CA ALA A 77 22.00 22.92 -13.34
C ALA A 77 22.91 22.31 -12.24
N SER A 78 22.55 22.48 -10.96
CA SER A 78 23.26 21.88 -9.83
C SER A 78 22.76 20.48 -9.48
N GLN A 79 21.59 20.10 -10.00
CA GLN A 79 20.93 18.83 -9.80
C GLN A 79 21.18 17.91 -11.00
N ALA A 80 21.25 16.60 -10.76
CA ALA A 80 21.56 15.64 -11.83
C ALA A 80 20.35 15.41 -12.74
N ASN A 81 19.29 14.77 -12.22
CA ASN A 81 18.13 14.35 -12.99
C ASN A 81 16.85 14.46 -12.17
N GLN A 82 15.71 14.33 -12.83
CA GLN A 82 14.44 14.08 -12.16
C GLN A 82 14.52 12.79 -11.33
N TYR A 83 13.86 12.77 -10.19
CA TYR A 83 13.82 11.60 -9.34
C TYR A 83 12.50 11.49 -8.56
N VAL A 84 12.26 10.26 -8.12
CA VAL A 84 11.28 9.94 -7.08
C VAL A 84 12.04 9.32 -5.92
N GLU A 85 11.76 9.79 -4.71
CA GLU A 85 12.31 9.21 -3.49
C GLU A 85 11.21 8.53 -2.70
N LEU A 86 11.50 7.34 -2.18
CA LEU A 86 10.65 6.64 -1.23
C LEU A 86 11.30 6.60 0.15
N LEU A 87 10.48 6.73 1.20
CA LEU A 87 10.88 6.63 2.60
C LEU A 87 10.14 5.48 3.28
N ASN A 88 10.88 4.58 3.92
CA ASN A 88 10.32 3.65 4.90
C ASN A 88 10.28 4.34 6.27
N LYS A 89 9.07 4.76 6.69
CA LYS A 89 8.83 5.44 7.97
C LYS A 89 8.73 4.51 9.17
N SER A 90 8.80 3.20 8.96
CA SER A 90 8.70 2.24 10.06
C SER A 90 10.02 2.00 10.77
N LEU A 91 9.91 1.32 11.91
CA LEU A 91 11.04 0.83 12.71
C LEU A 91 11.59 -0.52 12.23
N LEU A 92 11.08 -1.06 11.12
CA LEU A 92 11.46 -2.35 10.56
C LEU A 92 11.86 -2.22 9.09
N SER A 93 12.64 -3.17 8.59
CA SER A 93 12.88 -3.28 7.14
C SER A 93 11.60 -3.64 6.41
N SER A 94 11.39 -3.03 5.24
CA SER A 94 10.24 -3.33 4.36
C SER A 94 10.74 -3.90 3.04
N ASP A 95 10.19 -5.06 2.65
CA ASP A 95 10.36 -5.61 1.30
C ASP A 95 9.40 -4.88 0.36
N ILE A 96 9.95 -4.22 -0.65
CA ILE A 96 9.17 -3.60 -1.73
C ILE A 96 9.51 -4.21 -3.09
N GLY A 97 10.10 -5.40 -3.11
CA GLY A 97 10.36 -6.11 -4.35
C GLY A 97 9.09 -6.31 -5.17
N GLY A 98 9.13 -5.93 -6.45
CA GLY A 98 7.97 -5.97 -7.34
C GLY A 98 7.01 -4.78 -7.22
N TRP A 99 7.23 -3.85 -6.29
CA TRP A 99 6.47 -2.59 -6.25
C TRP A 99 6.81 -1.73 -7.47
N VAL A 100 5.89 -0.86 -7.86
CA VAL A 100 5.99 -0.08 -9.10
C VAL A 100 5.84 1.41 -8.83
N ILE A 101 6.76 2.22 -9.34
CA ILE A 101 6.57 3.66 -9.52
C ILE A 101 6.03 3.88 -10.92
N THR A 102 5.02 4.74 -11.08
CA THR A 102 4.48 5.09 -12.41
C THR A 102 3.94 6.52 -12.46
N ASP A 103 4.02 7.14 -13.64
CA ASP A 103 3.35 8.41 -13.97
C ASP A 103 2.05 8.20 -14.77
N GLY A 104 1.62 6.94 -14.94
CA GLY A 104 0.51 6.55 -15.81
C GLY A 104 0.93 6.06 -17.20
N THR A 105 2.13 6.38 -17.66
CA THR A 105 2.65 6.00 -18.99
C THR A 105 3.95 5.21 -18.91
N SER A 106 4.83 5.60 -17.99
CA SER A 106 6.12 4.99 -17.70
C SER A 106 6.02 4.23 -16.39
N THR A 107 6.80 3.17 -16.27
CA THR A 107 6.87 2.37 -15.04
C THR A 107 8.32 2.05 -14.69
N PHE A 108 8.57 1.95 -13.39
CA PHE A 108 9.78 1.35 -12.84
C PHE A 108 9.37 0.34 -11.77
N THR A 109 9.81 -0.91 -11.92
CA THR A 109 9.55 -1.99 -10.96
C THR A 109 10.80 -2.27 -10.14
N PHE A 110 10.67 -2.24 -8.82
CA PHE A 110 11.77 -2.62 -7.93
C PHE A 110 12.12 -4.11 -8.12
N PRO A 111 13.41 -4.48 -8.17
CA PRO A 111 13.83 -5.88 -8.24
C PRO A 111 13.24 -6.70 -7.09
N PHE A 112 12.92 -7.97 -7.35
CA PHE A 112 12.41 -8.85 -6.29
C PHE A 112 13.39 -8.95 -5.11
N GLY A 113 12.86 -8.89 -3.88
CA GLY A 113 13.64 -8.88 -2.65
C GLY A 113 14.31 -7.55 -2.32
N PHE A 114 13.98 -6.45 -3.02
CA PHE A 114 14.51 -5.13 -2.68
C PHE A 114 13.97 -4.66 -1.33
N GLN A 115 14.88 -4.35 -0.41
CA GLN A 115 14.58 -3.95 0.96
C GLN A 115 14.89 -2.48 1.18
N ILE A 116 13.97 -1.74 1.81
CA ILE A 116 14.29 -0.45 2.41
C ILE A 116 14.41 -0.66 3.92
N SER A 117 15.59 -0.39 4.47
CA SER A 117 15.84 -0.46 5.90
C SER A 117 14.94 0.50 6.69
N ALA A 118 14.77 0.22 8.00
CA ALA A 118 13.99 1.08 8.90
C ALA A 118 14.47 2.54 8.83
N GLY A 119 13.53 3.49 8.72
CA GLY A 119 13.81 4.93 8.62
C GLY A 119 14.63 5.35 7.39
N SER A 120 14.92 4.44 6.45
CA SER A 120 15.82 4.69 5.33
C SER A 120 15.04 5.08 4.07
N ARG A 121 15.78 5.65 3.11
CA ARG A 121 15.25 6.13 1.83
C ARG A 121 15.87 5.38 0.66
N VAL A 122 15.14 5.32 -0.44
CA VAL A 122 15.67 4.93 -1.74
C VAL A 122 15.34 6.01 -2.76
N LEU A 123 16.36 6.41 -3.51
CA LEU A 123 16.24 7.39 -4.60
C LEU A 123 16.14 6.64 -5.93
N VAL A 124 15.18 6.99 -6.78
CA VAL A 124 15.03 6.45 -8.13
C VAL A 124 15.29 7.56 -9.14
N GLN A 125 16.44 7.52 -9.79
CA GLN A 125 16.84 8.45 -10.86
C GLN A 125 16.11 8.09 -12.16
N LEU A 126 15.35 9.03 -12.72
CA LEU A 126 14.50 8.80 -13.88
C LEU A 126 15.20 9.16 -15.20
N GLY A 127 14.93 8.40 -16.26
CA GLY A 127 15.38 8.69 -17.61
C GLY A 127 16.89 8.55 -17.84
N VAL A 128 17.62 7.97 -16.88
CA VAL A 128 19.07 7.85 -16.96
C VAL A 128 19.57 6.45 -16.64
N HIS A 129 20.69 6.10 -17.28
CA HIS A 129 21.43 4.89 -16.99
C HIS A 129 22.40 5.12 -15.81
N GLY A 130 22.56 4.10 -15.00
CA GLY A 130 23.52 4.08 -13.91
C GLY A 130 23.69 2.67 -13.35
N SER A 131 24.56 2.54 -12.35
CA SER A 131 24.73 1.29 -11.62
C SER A 131 24.02 1.41 -10.28
N ALA A 132 22.98 0.60 -10.08
CA ALA A 132 22.21 0.62 -8.85
C ALA A 132 23.11 0.35 -7.64
N THR A 133 22.92 1.14 -6.59
CA THR A 133 23.51 0.93 -5.26
C THR A 133 22.37 0.69 -4.28
N GLY A 134 22.67 0.23 -3.06
CA GLY A 134 21.63 -0.14 -2.08
C GLY A 134 20.48 0.87 -1.97
N ASN A 135 20.79 2.18 -1.95
CA ASN A 135 19.80 3.25 -1.78
C ASN A 135 19.58 4.11 -3.05
N VAL A 136 20.21 3.79 -4.19
CA VAL A 136 20.01 4.54 -5.44
C VAL A 136 19.73 3.57 -6.58
N GLN A 137 18.56 3.71 -7.19
CA GLN A 137 18.10 2.97 -8.35
C GLN A 137 18.05 3.88 -9.58
N PHE A 138 18.05 3.25 -10.74
CA PHE A 138 18.04 3.94 -12.04
C PHE A 138 16.92 3.38 -12.90
N ALA A 139 16.09 4.26 -13.45
CA ALA A 139 14.96 3.94 -14.29
C ALA A 139 15.17 4.53 -15.71
N PRO A 140 16.06 3.94 -16.52
CA PRO A 140 16.48 4.52 -17.80
C PRO A 140 15.34 4.63 -18.83
N SER A 141 14.36 3.74 -18.75
CA SER A 141 13.19 3.75 -19.64
C SER A 141 12.03 4.60 -19.13
N PHE A 142 12.21 5.27 -17.98
CA PHE A 142 11.19 6.16 -17.43
C PHE A 142 11.28 7.50 -18.15
N ASN A 143 10.22 7.92 -18.83
CA ASN A 143 10.22 9.19 -19.54
C ASN A 143 10.30 10.37 -18.56
N ALA A 144 10.70 11.54 -19.05
CA ALA A 144 10.72 12.74 -18.22
C ALA A 144 9.32 13.04 -17.66
N LEU A 145 9.24 13.28 -16.35
CA LEU A 145 8.01 13.72 -15.69
C LEU A 145 7.55 15.05 -16.29
N ALA A 146 6.24 15.17 -16.49
CA ALA A 146 5.62 16.36 -17.06
C ALA A 146 5.73 17.57 -16.12
N LEU A 147 6.22 18.70 -16.64
CA LEU A 147 6.47 19.90 -15.85
C LEU A 147 5.18 20.62 -15.42
N SER A 148 4.19 20.71 -16.31
CA SER A 148 3.02 21.58 -16.13
C SER A 148 1.83 20.91 -15.45
N GLN A 149 1.69 19.59 -15.59
CA GLN A 149 0.65 18.77 -14.96
C GLN A 149 1.11 17.32 -15.00
N GLY A 150 1.04 16.62 -13.89
CA GLY A 150 1.43 15.22 -13.82
C GLY A 150 1.18 14.60 -12.46
N SER A 151 1.53 13.33 -12.35
CA SER A 151 1.39 12.56 -11.11
C SER A 151 2.47 11.50 -10.99
N VAL A 152 2.70 11.03 -9.78
CA VAL A 152 3.43 9.79 -9.49
C VAL A 152 2.57 8.93 -8.56
N ALA A 153 2.39 7.67 -8.92
CA ALA A 153 1.78 6.65 -8.09
C ALA A 153 2.83 5.61 -7.68
N LEU A 154 2.78 5.20 -6.42
CA LEU A 154 3.45 4.02 -5.90
C LEU A 154 2.42 2.89 -5.81
N LEU A 155 2.66 1.81 -6.53
CA LEU A 155 1.76 0.66 -6.62
C LEU A 155 2.35 -0.58 -5.98
N HIS A 156 1.50 -1.34 -5.30
CA HIS A 156 1.77 -2.70 -4.87
C HIS A 156 0.87 -3.67 -5.64
N SER A 157 1.38 -4.88 -5.92
CA SER A 157 0.65 -5.92 -6.65
C SER A 157 0.01 -5.46 -7.97
N GLY A 158 0.63 -4.47 -8.64
CA GLY A 158 0.23 -3.93 -9.95
C GLY A 158 -0.88 -2.88 -9.97
N ASN A 159 -1.80 -2.89 -9.00
CA ASN A 159 -3.01 -2.04 -9.05
C ASN A 159 -3.40 -1.40 -7.70
N GLU A 160 -2.83 -1.85 -6.59
CA GLU A 160 -3.08 -1.26 -5.27
C GLU A 160 -2.26 0.03 -5.16
N VAL A 161 -2.92 1.18 -5.11
CA VAL A 161 -2.24 2.47 -4.91
C VAL A 161 -1.86 2.58 -3.44
N ILE A 162 -0.55 2.53 -3.18
CA ILE A 162 0.02 2.69 -1.84
C ILE A 162 0.19 4.16 -1.50
N ASP A 163 0.73 4.93 -2.45
CA ASP A 163 0.91 6.37 -2.30
C ASP A 163 0.74 7.08 -3.64
N PHE A 164 0.41 8.37 -3.59
CA PHE A 164 0.13 9.17 -4.77
C PHE A 164 0.42 10.64 -4.51
N VAL A 165 0.98 11.31 -5.52
CA VAL A 165 1.13 12.76 -5.55
C VAL A 165 0.84 13.26 -6.95
N GLN A 166 0.12 14.39 -7.06
CA GLN A 166 -0.11 15.05 -8.35
C GLN A 166 0.02 16.56 -8.25
N TRP A 167 0.36 17.17 -9.38
CA TRP A 167 0.63 18.61 -9.50
C TRP A 167 0.05 19.19 -10.78
N GLY A 168 -0.11 20.51 -10.79
CA GLY A 168 -0.48 21.31 -11.95
C GLY A 168 -1.94 21.18 -12.40
N GLY A 169 -2.63 20.12 -12.01
CA GLY A 169 -4.06 19.94 -12.25
C GLY A 169 -4.54 18.52 -11.94
N SER A 170 -5.85 18.32 -12.11
CA SER A 170 -6.59 17.06 -11.92
C SER A 170 -7.62 16.91 -13.06
N PRO A 171 -8.02 15.68 -13.44
CA PRO A 171 -7.54 14.39 -12.95
C PRO A 171 -6.27 13.93 -13.68
N ASN A 172 -5.42 13.17 -12.98
CA ASN A 172 -4.35 12.38 -13.62
C ASN A 172 -4.64 10.88 -13.50
N SER A 173 -3.85 10.08 -14.23
CA SER A 173 -3.84 8.63 -14.10
C SER A 173 -3.73 8.21 -12.63
N TYR A 174 -4.43 7.16 -12.23
CA TYR A 174 -4.52 6.64 -10.86
C TYR A 174 -5.19 7.52 -9.80
N GLU A 175 -5.57 8.78 -10.07
CA GLU A 175 -6.24 9.62 -9.06
C GLU A 175 -7.54 8.97 -8.55
N GLY A 176 -8.37 8.41 -9.44
CA GLY A 176 -9.60 7.71 -9.04
C GLY A 176 -9.34 6.49 -8.14
N ALA A 177 -8.25 5.76 -8.41
CA ALA A 177 -7.83 4.65 -7.57
C ALA A 177 -7.30 5.16 -6.22
N ALA A 178 -6.43 6.17 -6.22
CA ALA A 178 -5.88 6.79 -5.02
C ALA A 178 -7.00 7.34 -4.10
N ALA A 179 -8.04 7.93 -4.68
CA ALA A 179 -9.23 8.38 -3.94
C ALA A 179 -10.02 7.21 -3.35
N SER A 180 -10.16 6.10 -4.07
CA SER A 180 -10.84 4.90 -3.57
C SER A 180 -10.10 4.21 -2.41
N TYR A 181 -8.77 4.36 -2.37
CA TYR A 181 -7.90 3.89 -1.28
C TYR A 181 -7.70 4.95 -0.17
N PHE A 182 -8.35 6.12 -0.26
CA PHE A 182 -8.17 7.24 0.68
C PHE A 182 -6.71 7.72 0.82
N VAL A 183 -5.90 7.54 -0.22
CA VAL A 183 -4.50 8.00 -0.29
C VAL A 183 -4.45 9.46 -0.73
N TRP A 184 -5.30 9.83 -1.69
CA TRP A 184 -5.34 11.17 -2.26
C TRP A 184 -6.78 11.62 -2.56
N PRO A 185 -7.21 12.81 -2.11
CA PRO A 185 -8.55 13.31 -2.42
C PRO A 185 -8.72 13.59 -3.93
N ALA A 186 -9.81 13.11 -4.53
CA ALA A 186 -10.11 13.42 -5.92
C ALA A 186 -10.27 14.93 -6.13
N GLY A 187 -9.65 15.47 -7.18
CA GLY A 187 -9.65 16.90 -7.52
C GLY A 187 -8.52 17.71 -6.87
N ASP A 188 -7.80 17.14 -5.90
CA ASP A 188 -6.75 17.86 -5.16
C ASP A 188 -5.41 17.81 -5.90
N PHE A 189 -4.61 18.88 -5.92
CA PHE A 189 -3.31 18.91 -6.60
C PHE A 189 -2.39 19.98 -6.03
N LEU A 190 -1.08 19.75 -6.15
CA LEU A 190 -0.05 20.74 -5.83
C LEU A 190 0.10 21.77 -6.97
N ALA A 191 0.52 22.99 -6.63
CA ALA A 191 0.97 23.95 -7.64
C ALA A 191 2.19 23.42 -8.41
N VAL A 192 2.52 23.99 -9.57
CA VAL A 192 3.72 23.60 -10.33
C VAL A 192 4.97 24.08 -9.61
N ALA A 193 5.91 23.15 -9.32
CA ALA A 193 7.20 23.47 -8.73
C ALA A 193 8.08 24.30 -9.69
N PRO A 194 8.69 25.41 -9.21
CA PRO A 194 9.76 26.12 -9.92
C PRO A 194 10.97 25.22 -10.22
N THR A 195 11.83 25.69 -11.12
CA THR A 195 13.13 25.04 -11.37
C THR A 195 13.96 25.02 -10.09
N GLY A 196 14.56 23.87 -9.77
CA GLY A 196 15.35 23.64 -8.56
C GLY A 196 14.55 23.14 -7.36
N GLU A 197 13.23 23.25 -7.39
CA GLU A 197 12.34 22.85 -6.28
C GLU A 197 11.67 21.49 -6.56
N SER A 198 11.40 20.77 -5.47
CA SER A 198 10.73 19.47 -5.47
C SER A 198 9.46 19.52 -4.62
N TYR A 199 8.59 18.53 -4.83
CA TYR A 199 7.48 18.25 -3.93
C TYR A 199 8.00 17.41 -2.78
N ASN A 200 7.95 17.94 -1.56
CA ASN A 200 8.47 17.31 -0.35
C ASN A 200 7.30 16.91 0.55
N PHE A 201 7.26 15.65 0.95
CA PHE A 201 6.32 15.21 1.98
C PHE A 201 6.75 15.81 3.33
N VAL A 202 5.88 16.62 3.94
CA VAL A 202 6.15 17.32 5.21
C VAL A 202 5.38 16.76 6.40
N GLY A 203 4.64 15.68 6.19
CA GLY A 203 3.74 15.12 7.20
C GLY A 203 2.32 15.62 7.07
N GLY A 204 1.38 14.90 7.69
CA GLY A 204 -0.05 15.11 7.51
C GLY A 204 -0.78 13.80 7.26
N THR A 205 -2.05 13.88 6.87
CA THR A 205 -2.88 12.70 6.59
C THR A 205 -2.90 12.36 5.09
N VAL A 206 -3.45 13.24 4.23
CA VAL A 206 -3.68 12.94 2.81
C VAL A 206 -3.67 14.21 1.94
N GLY A 207 -3.43 14.03 0.64
CA GLY A 207 -3.57 15.10 -0.35
C GLY A 207 -2.46 16.14 -0.32
N SER A 208 -2.65 17.22 -1.07
CA SER A 208 -1.68 18.31 -1.26
C SER A 208 -1.28 18.99 0.05
N SER A 209 -2.16 18.98 1.06
CA SER A 209 -1.88 19.55 2.39
C SER A 209 -0.75 18.85 3.16
N ALA A 210 -0.38 17.62 2.78
CA ALA A 210 0.73 16.88 3.38
C ALA A 210 2.09 17.16 2.71
N TRP A 211 2.13 18.09 1.76
CA TRP A 211 3.28 18.36 0.90
C TRP A 211 3.63 19.84 0.88
N ALA A 212 4.90 20.13 0.66
CA ALA A 212 5.42 21.48 0.43
C ALA A 212 6.29 21.51 -0.83
N ILE A 213 6.33 22.66 -1.48
CA ILE A 213 7.33 22.94 -2.52
C ILE A 213 8.52 23.61 -1.83
N SER A 214 9.70 23.01 -1.98
CA SER A 214 10.96 23.50 -1.40
C SER A 214 12.16 23.02 -2.21
N PRO A 215 13.38 23.56 -1.98
CA PRO A 215 14.57 23.09 -2.67
C PRO A 215 14.76 21.58 -2.55
N ALA A 216 15.25 20.95 -3.61
CA ALA A 216 15.41 19.49 -3.61
C ALA A 216 16.43 18.98 -2.58
N THR A 217 16.09 17.93 -1.86
CA THR A 217 16.88 17.36 -0.77
C THR A 217 17.06 15.85 -0.90
N PRO A 218 17.70 15.36 -1.98
CA PRO A 218 17.82 13.93 -2.23
C PRO A 218 18.57 13.23 -1.08
N GLY A 219 17.94 12.21 -0.50
CA GLY A 219 18.47 11.37 0.55
C GLY A 219 18.27 11.88 1.98
N ASN A 220 17.57 13.00 2.21
CA ASN A 220 17.37 13.61 3.54
C ASN A 220 15.94 13.48 4.06
#